data_AF-A0A2C5X2J8-F1
#
_entry.id   AF-A0A2C5X2J8-F1
#
_cell.length_a   1.000
_cell.length_b   1.000
_cell.length_c   1.000
_cell.angle_alpha   90.00
_cell.angle_beta   90.00
_cell.angle_gamma   90.00
#
_symmetry.space_group_name_H-M   'P 1'
#
loop_
_entity.id
_entity.type
_entity.pdbx_description
1 polymer ?
#
loop_
_entity_poly.entity_id
_entity_poly.type
_entity_poly.pdbx_seq_one_letter_code
_entity_poly.pdbx_strand_id
1 'polypeptide(L)'
;MKLTILPLFSTLIGLTTALWLPSLTPPHPALISDPSAPKHWTILRLQRVCTNDLSQCTYSLLTLPDNSASPTSCNVTVTSPETATQPATQLSITRLPCTRYSADSGLELQKPNEIAAGPDFAVSLSVRSGLVGLAIVSGSGAATRGAVYDFDEGLFHEEGGFAGPQTAEVRSLEDLQQRGWREDVPMQQVQARASEAEALRGIKELESAAAWSIANATRYYNSDFSTVILQFRLFAEDYESINCVVVSAVPATADWKRYSFYSHNCLPEVPWHVSWGYNERRDSGVMTVMNPDRTRVAWFGWDNVNGNKQLDDVGPNDTQRVTPTSV
;
A
#
# COMPACT_ATOMS: atom_id res chain seq x y z
N MET A 1 -78.91 -32.68 65.35
CA MET A 1 -78.97 -31.88 64.10
C MET A 1 -78.09 -32.60 63.08
N LYS A 2 -78.66 -32.94 61.91
CA LYS A 2 -78.19 -33.94 60.92
C LYS A 2 -76.87 -33.56 60.19
N LEU A 3 -76.17 -34.60 59.70
CA LEU A 3 -75.66 -34.87 58.32
C LEU A 3 -74.20 -35.39 58.36
N THR A 4 -73.87 -36.67 58.14
CA THR A 4 -73.85 -37.54 56.93
C THR A 4 -72.75 -37.22 55.88
N ILE A 5 -71.68 -38.04 55.92
CA ILE A 5 -70.82 -38.68 54.89
C ILE A 5 -70.80 -38.20 53.39
N LEU A 6 -69.56 -37.88 52.92
CA LEU A 6 -68.89 -37.90 51.55
C LEU A 6 -69.48 -37.06 50.38
N PRO A 7 -68.74 -36.74 49.26
CA PRO A 7 -67.37 -37.08 48.80
C PRO A 7 -66.52 -35.93 48.17
N LEU A 8 -65.33 -36.31 47.65
CA LEU A 8 -64.37 -35.65 46.73
C LEU A 8 -64.81 -34.42 45.91
N PHE A 9 -63.90 -33.43 45.80
CA PHE A 9 -63.67 -32.68 44.56
C PHE A 9 -62.18 -32.42 44.31
N SER A 10 -61.82 -32.65 43.06
CA SER A 10 -60.51 -32.48 42.42
C SER A 10 -60.30 -31.02 42.02
N THR A 11 -59.10 -30.45 42.23
CA THR A 11 -58.63 -29.29 41.47
C THR A 11 -57.10 -29.28 41.31
N LEU A 12 -56.72 -29.32 40.03
CA LEU A 12 -55.41 -29.09 39.42
C LEU A 12 -54.81 -27.73 39.82
N ILE A 13 -53.55 -27.65 40.26
CA ILE A 13 -52.69 -26.46 40.06
C ILE A 13 -51.23 -26.88 39.79
N GLY A 14 -50.84 -26.68 38.53
CA GLY A 14 -49.52 -26.36 37.96
C GLY A 14 -48.23 -26.78 38.67
N LEU A 15 -47.55 -27.79 38.10
CA LEU A 15 -46.09 -27.91 38.14
C LEU A 15 -45.46 -26.86 37.21
N THR A 16 -44.74 -25.88 37.74
CA THR A 16 -43.81 -25.06 36.97
C THR A 16 -42.44 -25.74 36.93
N THR A 17 -42.14 -26.40 35.82
CA THR A 17 -40.79 -26.83 35.49
C THR A 17 -39.96 -25.60 35.11
N ALA A 18 -39.02 -25.20 35.98
CA ALA A 18 -37.99 -24.24 35.66
C ALA A 18 -37.03 -24.85 34.62
N LEU A 19 -37.28 -24.56 33.35
CA LEU A 19 -36.34 -24.85 32.26
C LEU A 19 -35.11 -23.97 32.44
N TRP A 20 -34.00 -24.58 32.84
CA TRP A 20 -32.66 -24.04 32.63
C TRP A 20 -32.44 -23.89 31.11
N LEU A 21 -32.53 -22.66 30.60
CA LEU A 21 -31.99 -22.38 29.28
C LEU A 21 -30.46 -22.35 29.41
N PRO A 22 -29.70 -23.15 28.64
CA PRO A 22 -28.29 -22.88 28.47
C PRO A 22 -28.16 -21.47 27.89
N SER A 23 -27.32 -20.65 28.52
CA SER A 23 -26.95 -19.33 28.03
C SER A 23 -26.38 -19.49 26.62
N LEU A 24 -27.21 -19.25 25.62
CA LEU A 24 -26.79 -19.01 24.25
C LEU A 24 -26.04 -17.68 24.26
N THR A 25 -24.74 -17.74 24.54
CA THR A 25 -23.84 -16.68 24.09
C THR A 25 -24.06 -16.58 22.58
N PRO A 26 -24.45 -15.41 22.05
CA PRO A 26 -24.58 -15.27 20.61
C PRO A 26 -23.24 -15.68 19.99
N PRO A 27 -23.24 -16.48 18.92
CA PRO A 27 -22.00 -16.81 18.23
C PRO A 27 -21.31 -15.49 17.92
N HIS A 28 -20.09 -15.32 18.41
CA HIS A 28 -19.22 -14.25 17.94
C HIS A 28 -19.29 -14.31 16.41
N PRO A 29 -19.62 -13.20 15.72
CA PRO A 29 -19.50 -13.20 14.28
C PRO A 29 -18.05 -13.53 13.98
N ALA A 30 -17.81 -14.72 13.44
CA ALA A 30 -16.53 -15.06 12.86
C ALA A 30 -16.25 -13.94 11.87
N LEU A 31 -15.20 -13.17 12.13
CA LEU A 31 -14.68 -12.18 11.19
C LEU A 31 -14.50 -12.91 9.86
N ILE A 32 -15.43 -12.68 8.93
CA ILE A 32 -15.28 -13.13 7.55
C ILE A 32 -14.04 -12.39 7.08
N SER A 33 -12.91 -13.07 7.05
CA SER A 33 -11.72 -12.59 6.37
C SER A 33 -12.12 -12.46 4.92
N ASP A 34 -12.39 -11.23 4.47
CA ASP A 34 -12.54 -10.95 3.06
C ASP A 34 -11.25 -11.41 2.36
N PRO A 35 -11.28 -12.48 1.55
CA PRO A 35 -10.08 -13.01 0.90
C PRO A 35 -9.51 -12.04 -0.12
N SER A 36 -10.25 -10.98 -0.49
CA SER A 36 -9.76 -9.91 -1.34
C SER A 36 -9.08 -8.77 -0.58
N ALA A 37 -9.14 -8.75 0.76
CA ALA A 37 -8.46 -7.73 1.54
C ALA A 37 -6.94 -7.96 1.50
N PRO A 38 -6.14 -6.94 1.16
CA PRO A 38 -4.68 -7.03 1.15
C PRO A 38 -4.12 -7.37 2.54
N LYS A 39 -3.05 -8.16 2.59
CA LYS A 39 -2.37 -8.50 3.85
C LYS A 39 -1.33 -7.44 4.22
N HIS A 40 -0.75 -6.78 3.23
CA HIS A 40 0.19 -5.69 3.39
C HIS A 40 -0.15 -4.52 2.48
N TRP A 41 0.20 -3.33 2.94
CA TRP A 41 0.19 -2.13 2.12
C TRP A 41 1.57 -1.51 2.11
N THR A 42 1.92 -0.95 0.96
CA THR A 42 3.15 -0.22 0.78
C THR A 42 2.85 1.21 0.39
N ILE A 43 3.40 2.17 1.15
CA ILE A 43 3.52 3.55 0.70
C ILE A 43 4.82 3.62 -0.09
N LEU A 44 4.69 3.69 -1.41
CA LEU A 44 5.81 3.80 -2.34
C LEU A 44 6.45 5.19 -2.25
N ARG A 45 5.61 6.22 -2.09
CA ARG A 45 6.02 7.62 -1.95
C ARG A 45 4.98 8.39 -1.15
N LEU A 46 5.45 9.19 -0.20
CA LEU A 46 4.68 10.20 0.53
C LEU A 46 5.37 11.54 0.32
N GLN A 47 4.66 12.52 -0.22
CA GLN A 47 5.14 13.88 -0.41
C GLN A 47 4.22 14.86 0.32
N ARG A 48 4.80 15.90 0.90
CA ARG A 48 4.07 16.99 1.53
C ARG A 48 4.46 18.31 0.88
N VAL A 49 3.46 19.08 0.46
CA VAL A 49 3.64 20.43 -0.08
C VAL A 49 2.74 21.36 0.72
N CYS A 50 3.31 22.42 1.29
CA CYS A 50 2.56 23.40 2.07
C CYS A 50 2.58 24.78 1.42
N THR A 51 1.57 25.60 1.74
CA THR A 51 1.60 27.04 1.45
C THR A 51 2.71 27.72 2.25
N ASN A 52 3.18 28.88 1.78
CA ASN A 52 4.28 29.61 2.41
C ASN A 52 3.99 30.02 3.86
N ASP A 53 2.72 30.28 4.19
CA ASP A 53 2.23 30.61 5.53
C ASP A 53 1.93 29.37 6.39
N LEU A 54 2.13 28.17 5.83
CA LEU A 54 1.82 26.87 6.44
C LEU A 54 0.36 26.71 6.87
N SER A 55 -0.55 27.54 6.33
CA SER A 55 -1.98 27.45 6.62
C SER A 55 -2.63 26.25 5.93
N GLN A 56 -2.02 25.72 4.87
CA GLN A 56 -2.51 24.55 4.17
C GLN A 56 -1.34 23.64 3.74
N CYS A 57 -1.52 22.33 3.91
CA CYS A 57 -0.58 21.31 3.46
C CYS A 57 -1.32 20.21 2.71
N THR A 58 -0.84 19.87 1.52
CA THR A 58 -1.30 18.73 0.74
C THR A 58 -0.31 17.57 0.90
N TYR A 59 -0.84 16.43 1.32
CA TYR A 59 -0.14 15.16 1.40
C TYR A 59 -0.54 14.32 0.18
N SER A 60 0.45 13.96 -0.63
CA SER A 60 0.29 13.11 -1.80
C SER A 60 0.93 11.76 -1.52
N LEU A 61 0.13 10.70 -1.60
CA LEU A 61 0.54 9.31 -1.40
C LEU A 61 0.48 8.53 -2.71
N LEU A 62 1.50 7.71 -2.96
CA LEU A 62 1.47 6.63 -3.94
C LEU A 62 1.46 5.30 -3.19
N THR A 63 0.33 4.59 -3.24
CA THR A 63 0.08 3.38 -2.43
C THR A 63 -0.02 2.13 -3.30
N LEU A 64 0.51 1.01 -2.83
CA LEU A 64 0.43 -0.30 -3.47
C LEU A 64 0.04 -1.38 -2.43
N PRO A 65 -1.22 -1.84 -2.44
CA PRO A 65 -1.60 -3.02 -1.68
C PRO A 65 -1.05 -4.29 -2.34
N ASP A 66 -0.67 -5.29 -1.54
CA ASP A 66 0.03 -6.51 -2.01
C ASP A 66 -0.76 -7.36 -3.02
N ASN A 67 -2.08 -7.26 -3.00
CA ASN A 67 -2.99 -7.89 -3.95
C ASN A 67 -3.17 -7.09 -5.25
N SER A 68 -2.59 -5.89 -5.36
CA SER A 68 -2.71 -5.03 -6.53
C SER A 68 -1.44 -5.07 -7.36
N ALA A 69 -1.64 -5.18 -8.67
CA ALA A 69 -0.55 -4.99 -9.63
C ALA A 69 -0.16 -3.51 -9.70
N SER A 70 -1.13 -2.59 -9.61
CA SER A 70 -0.94 -1.18 -9.96
C SER A 70 -0.97 -0.25 -8.73
N PRO A 71 -0.03 0.71 -8.63
CA PRO A 71 -0.08 1.77 -7.64
C PRO A 71 -1.28 2.70 -7.82
N THR A 72 -1.80 3.23 -6.71
CA THR A 72 -2.89 4.20 -6.67
C THR A 72 -2.40 5.51 -6.04
N SER A 73 -2.74 6.65 -6.64
CA SER A 73 -2.52 7.97 -6.03
C SER A 73 -3.66 8.34 -5.08
N CYS A 74 -3.31 8.98 -3.97
CA CYS A 74 -4.23 9.56 -3.01
C CYS A 74 -3.71 10.92 -2.57
N ASN A 75 -4.49 11.97 -2.79
CA ASN A 75 -4.20 13.31 -2.29
C ASN A 75 -5.15 13.68 -1.14
N VAL A 76 -4.58 14.31 -0.13
CA VAL A 76 -5.24 14.68 1.12
C VAL A 76 -4.77 16.07 1.51
N THR A 77 -5.69 17.03 1.62
CA THR A 77 -5.37 18.42 1.97
C THR A 77 -5.82 18.72 3.39
N VAL A 78 -4.87 19.20 4.20
CA VAL A 78 -5.08 19.66 5.58
C VAL A 78 -5.00 21.17 5.60
N THR A 79 -6.04 21.82 6.09
CA THR A 79 -6.10 23.28 6.25
C THR A 79 -6.19 23.62 7.72
N SER A 80 -5.35 24.53 8.19
CA SER A 80 -5.42 25.08 9.52
C SER A 80 -6.61 26.04 9.64
N PRO A 81 -7.49 25.86 10.63
CA PRO A 81 -8.57 26.81 10.89
C PRO A 81 -7.99 28.22 11.15
N GLU A 82 -8.65 29.27 10.67
CA GLU A 82 -8.22 30.66 10.91
C GLU A 82 -8.08 31.01 12.40
N THR A 83 -8.78 30.27 13.28
CA THR A 83 -8.74 30.42 14.73
C THR A 83 -7.67 29.56 15.42
N ALA A 84 -7.00 28.68 14.69
CA ALA A 84 -5.98 27.79 15.24
C ALA A 84 -4.63 28.51 15.34
N THR A 85 -3.93 28.28 16.46
CA THR A 85 -2.57 28.80 16.69
C THR A 85 -1.47 27.92 16.11
N GLN A 86 -1.83 26.78 15.51
CA GLN A 86 -0.89 25.79 14.98
C GLN A 86 -0.95 25.76 13.44
N PRO A 87 0.19 25.61 12.75
CA PRO A 87 0.22 25.42 11.30
C PRO A 87 -0.38 24.07 10.90
N ALA A 88 -0.76 23.93 9.62
CA ALA A 88 -1.34 22.70 9.08
C ALA A 88 -0.41 21.48 9.20
N THR A 89 0.91 21.69 9.29
CA THR A 89 1.91 20.65 9.54
C THR A 89 1.84 20.04 10.94
N GLN A 90 1.14 20.66 11.89
CA GLN A 90 1.03 20.19 13.28
C GLN A 90 -0.35 19.61 13.60
N LEU A 91 -1.28 19.62 12.63
CA LEU A 91 -2.62 19.12 12.82
C LEU A 91 -2.66 17.60 12.64
N SER A 92 -3.34 16.92 13.57
CA SER A 92 -3.73 15.53 13.39
C SER A 92 -5.12 15.47 12.75
N ILE A 93 -5.29 14.56 11.79
CA ILE A 93 -6.54 14.36 11.07
C ILE A 93 -6.91 12.88 11.06
N THR A 94 -8.21 12.61 11.09
CA THR A 94 -8.73 11.24 11.16
C THR A 94 -9.63 10.99 9.95
N ARG A 95 -9.37 9.89 9.24
CA ARG A 95 -10.20 9.38 8.14
C ARG A 95 -10.57 10.44 7.10
N LEU A 96 -9.58 11.23 6.67
CA LEU A 96 -9.81 12.14 5.56
C LEU A 96 -9.88 11.30 4.26
N PRO A 97 -10.95 11.44 3.45
CA PRO A 97 -11.11 10.63 2.25
C PRO A 97 -10.05 11.01 1.23
N CYS A 98 -9.57 10.00 0.51
CA CYS A 98 -8.66 10.23 -0.60
C CYS A 98 -9.38 10.91 -1.76
N THR A 99 -8.66 11.79 -2.45
CA THR A 99 -9.05 12.29 -3.76
C THR A 99 -8.09 11.74 -4.80
N ARG A 100 -8.61 11.31 -5.97
CA ARG A 100 -7.79 10.94 -7.12
C ARG A 100 -7.69 12.13 -8.06
N TYR A 101 -6.47 12.44 -8.53
CA TYR A 101 -6.28 13.17 -9.77
C TYR A 101 -6.16 12.16 -10.91
N SER A 102 -7.10 12.17 -11.83
CA SER A 102 -7.00 11.40 -13.08
C SER A 102 -6.16 12.20 -14.06
N ALA A 103 -4.86 11.89 -14.18
CA ALA A 103 -4.03 12.43 -15.25
C ALA A 103 -4.10 11.59 -16.56
N ASP A 104 -5.05 10.65 -16.66
CA ASP A 104 -5.18 9.76 -17.82
C ASP A 104 -5.87 10.40 -19.04
N SER A 105 -6.32 11.66 -18.96
CA SER A 105 -6.76 12.42 -20.13
C SER A 105 -5.62 13.26 -20.67
N GLY A 106 -4.94 12.75 -21.70
CA GLY A 106 -3.94 13.50 -22.45
C GLY A 106 -4.45 14.89 -22.85
N LEU A 107 -3.62 15.91 -22.66
CA LEU A 107 -3.75 17.25 -23.28
C LEU A 107 -5.17 17.84 -23.28
N GLU A 108 -5.87 17.80 -22.15
CA GLU A 108 -6.91 18.78 -21.86
C GLU A 108 -6.86 19.10 -20.38
N LEU A 109 -6.73 20.38 -20.05
CA LEU A 109 -6.93 20.89 -18.69
C LEU A 109 -8.35 20.51 -18.25
N GLN A 110 -8.50 19.36 -17.61
CA GLN A 110 -9.77 19.00 -16.98
C GLN A 110 -10.09 20.04 -15.91
N LYS A 111 -11.34 20.49 -15.94
CA LYS A 111 -11.86 21.58 -15.10
C LYS A 111 -11.65 21.25 -13.62
N PRO A 112 -11.37 22.24 -12.75
CA PRO A 112 -11.07 22.05 -11.31
C PRO A 112 -12.15 21.36 -10.45
N ASN A 113 -13.26 20.88 -11.03
CA ASN A 113 -14.45 20.42 -10.30
C ASN A 113 -14.82 18.94 -10.53
N GLU A 114 -14.02 18.15 -11.26
CA GLU A 114 -14.21 16.69 -11.32
C GLU A 114 -13.19 15.98 -10.42
N ILE A 115 -13.35 16.15 -9.11
CA ILE A 115 -12.70 15.28 -8.12
C ILE A 115 -13.39 13.91 -8.24
N ALA A 116 -12.75 12.97 -8.94
CA ALA A 116 -13.20 11.58 -8.92
C ALA A 116 -13.11 11.05 -7.48
N ALA A 117 -14.11 10.27 -7.05
CA ALA A 117 -14.04 9.55 -5.79
C ALA A 117 -12.71 8.81 -5.71
N GLY A 118 -11.96 9.06 -4.64
CA GLY A 118 -10.68 8.38 -4.43
C GLY A 118 -10.87 6.87 -4.24
N PRO A 119 -9.78 6.13 -4.04
CA PRO A 119 -9.88 4.73 -3.65
C PRO A 119 -10.70 4.56 -2.36
N ASP A 120 -11.29 3.37 -2.14
CA ASP A 120 -12.15 3.03 -0.99
C ASP A 120 -11.37 2.88 0.34
N PHE A 121 -10.44 3.80 0.60
CA PHE A 121 -9.75 3.97 1.86
C PHE A 121 -9.61 5.45 2.22
N ALA A 122 -9.48 5.70 3.51
CA ALA A 122 -9.20 7.01 4.06
C ALA A 122 -7.81 7.02 4.70
N VAL A 123 -7.27 8.23 4.87
CA VAL A 123 -5.97 8.44 5.51
C VAL A 123 -6.19 9.16 6.84
N SER A 124 -5.55 8.68 7.88
CA SER A 124 -5.37 9.41 9.13
C SER A 124 -3.92 9.83 9.26
N LEU A 125 -3.68 11.07 9.67
CA LEU A 125 -2.35 11.62 9.93
C LEU A 125 -2.26 12.07 11.37
N SER A 126 -1.11 11.92 11.97
CA SER A 126 -0.78 12.56 13.23
C SER A 126 0.68 12.95 13.24
N VAL A 127 0.98 14.06 13.88
CA VAL A 127 2.32 14.62 13.93
C VAL A 127 2.76 14.71 15.39
N ARG A 128 3.93 14.15 15.69
CA ARG A 128 4.52 14.16 17.03
C ARG A 128 6.02 14.38 16.93
N SER A 129 6.51 15.47 17.53
CA SER A 129 7.93 15.71 17.87
C SER A 129 8.95 15.12 16.87
N GLY A 130 8.85 15.49 15.59
CA GLY A 130 9.77 15.05 14.54
C GLY A 130 9.33 13.81 13.76
N LEU A 131 8.11 13.28 13.98
CA LEU A 131 7.54 12.17 13.25
C LEU A 131 6.16 12.52 12.66
N VAL A 132 5.90 12.00 11.46
CA VAL A 132 4.59 11.92 10.82
C VAL A 132 4.12 10.47 10.88
N GLY A 133 3.17 10.20 11.77
CA GLY A 133 2.44 8.94 11.78
C GLY A 133 1.30 8.98 10.75
N LEU A 134 1.22 7.96 9.91
CA LEU A 134 0.21 7.83 8.87
C LEU A 134 -0.47 6.48 8.99
N ALA A 135 -1.81 6.47 8.91
CA ALA A 135 -2.58 5.24 8.83
C ALA A 135 -3.44 5.23 7.58
N ILE A 136 -3.36 4.15 6.80
CA ILE A 136 -4.31 3.88 5.73
C ILE A 136 -5.38 2.96 6.33
N VAL A 137 -6.64 3.40 6.27
CA VAL A 137 -7.77 2.70 6.87
C VAL A 137 -8.86 2.47 5.84
N SER A 138 -9.33 1.23 5.73
CA SER A 138 -10.45 0.83 4.88
C SER A 138 -11.59 0.24 5.71
N GLY A 139 -12.81 0.33 5.17
CA GLY A 139 -14.02 -0.14 5.86
C GLY A 139 -14.50 0.77 6.99
N SER A 140 -15.56 0.32 7.69
CA SER A 140 -16.23 1.07 8.75
C SER A 140 -16.59 0.18 9.95
N GLY A 141 -16.69 0.79 11.14
CA GLY A 141 -17.03 0.08 12.38
C GLY A 141 -16.07 -1.07 12.69
N ALA A 142 -16.61 -2.22 13.09
CA ALA A 142 -15.84 -3.42 13.42
C ALA A 142 -15.12 -4.07 12.22
N ALA A 143 -15.52 -3.74 10.99
CA ALA A 143 -14.86 -4.21 9.77
C ALA A 143 -13.66 -3.34 9.36
N THR A 144 -13.38 -2.26 10.12
CA THR A 144 -12.23 -1.40 9.86
C THR A 144 -10.93 -2.20 9.92
N ARG A 145 -10.12 -2.04 8.88
CA ARG A 145 -8.75 -2.52 8.82
C ARG A 145 -7.82 -1.39 8.49
N GLY A 146 -6.55 -1.52 8.88
CA GLY A 146 -5.57 -0.51 8.52
C GLY A 146 -4.12 -0.95 8.65
N ALA A 147 -3.27 -0.18 7.99
CA ALA A 147 -1.82 -0.27 8.04
C ALA A 147 -1.26 1.06 8.55
N VAL A 148 -0.28 1.01 9.44
CA VAL A 148 0.28 2.19 10.13
C VAL A 148 1.77 2.32 9.81
N TYR A 149 2.18 3.56 9.58
CA TYR A 149 3.51 3.96 9.12
C TYR A 149 4.01 5.12 9.97
N ASP A 150 5.33 5.21 10.13
CA ASP A 150 5.99 6.33 10.78
C ASP A 150 7.10 6.87 9.86
N PHE A 151 7.02 8.16 9.55
CA PHE A 151 8.03 8.86 8.75
C PHE A 151 8.71 9.94 9.57
N ASP A 152 10.01 10.14 9.32
CA ASP A 152 10.74 11.27 9.89
C ASP A 152 10.26 12.57 9.25
N GLU A 153 9.85 13.54 10.08
CA GLU A 153 9.42 14.87 9.66
C GLU A 153 10.52 15.60 8.87
N GLY A 154 11.79 15.29 9.19
CA GLY A 154 13.00 15.70 8.49
C GLY A 154 12.92 15.55 6.97
N LEU A 155 12.26 14.49 6.49
CA LEU A 155 12.20 14.12 5.07
C LEU A 155 11.36 15.08 4.21
N PHE A 156 10.56 15.94 4.83
CA PHE A 156 9.64 16.85 4.12
C PHE A 156 10.11 18.32 4.13
N HIS A 157 11.28 18.63 4.70
CA HIS A 157 11.77 20.00 4.83
C HIS A 157 12.47 20.55 3.58
N GLU A 158 12.99 19.69 2.72
CA GLU A 158 13.62 20.10 1.46
C GLU A 158 12.58 20.23 0.34
N GLU A 159 12.74 21.20 -0.56
CA GLU A 159 11.90 21.29 -1.76
C GLU A 159 12.00 19.98 -2.56
N GLY A 160 10.87 19.29 -2.73
CA GLY A 160 10.81 17.98 -3.39
C GLY A 160 11.13 16.78 -2.47
N GLY A 161 11.32 17.02 -1.17
CA GLY A 161 11.48 15.99 -0.15
C GLY A 161 10.29 15.04 -0.10
N PHE A 162 10.57 13.75 0.03
CA PHE A 162 9.57 12.70 0.10
C PHE A 162 10.04 11.57 1.01
N ALA A 163 9.08 10.84 1.56
CA ALA A 163 9.31 9.68 2.39
C ALA A 163 8.85 8.40 1.68
N GLY A 164 9.48 7.27 2.03
CA GLY A 164 9.19 5.95 1.45
C GLY A 164 10.39 5.33 0.73
N PRO A 165 10.29 4.06 0.30
CA PRO A 165 9.13 3.19 0.47
C PRO A 165 9.03 2.57 1.89
N GLN A 166 7.81 2.37 2.39
CA GLN A 166 7.55 1.62 3.64
C GLN A 166 6.38 0.67 3.46
N THR A 167 6.51 -0.56 3.99
CA THR A 167 5.49 -1.60 3.95
C THR A 167 5.03 -1.93 5.36
N ALA A 168 3.72 -2.07 5.55
CA ALA A 168 3.11 -2.42 6.82
C ALA A 168 2.02 -3.48 6.65
N GLU A 169 1.88 -4.35 7.65
CA GLU A 169 0.81 -5.35 7.72
C GLU A 169 -0.54 -4.70 7.97
N VAL A 170 -1.56 -5.18 7.26
CA VAL A 170 -2.96 -4.77 7.43
C VAL A 170 -3.57 -5.54 8.58
N ARG A 171 -3.97 -4.81 9.62
CA ARG A 171 -4.51 -5.35 10.87
C ARG A 171 -5.96 -4.94 11.05
N SER A 172 -6.70 -5.70 11.86
CA SER A 172 -8.05 -5.28 12.30
C SER A 172 -7.95 -4.08 13.24
N LEU A 173 -9.03 -3.30 13.33
CA LEU A 173 -9.14 -2.21 14.29
C LEU A 173 -8.86 -2.64 15.74
N GLU A 174 -9.33 -3.81 16.14
CA GLU A 174 -9.10 -4.35 17.48
C GLU A 174 -7.61 -4.59 17.75
N ASP A 175 -6.89 -5.23 16.84
CA ASP A 175 -5.45 -5.48 16.97
C ASP A 175 -4.66 -4.16 16.99
N LEU A 176 -5.03 -3.21 16.12
CA LEU A 176 -4.46 -1.86 16.15
C LEU A 176 -4.68 -1.19 17.52
N GLN A 177 -5.90 -1.25 18.06
CA GLN A 177 -6.24 -0.68 19.37
C GLN A 177 -5.49 -1.34 20.53
N GLN A 178 -5.39 -2.67 20.53
CA GLN A 178 -4.63 -3.42 21.55
C GLN A 178 -3.14 -3.06 21.54
N ARG A 179 -2.60 -2.76 20.36
CA ARG A 179 -1.22 -2.33 20.20
C ARG A 179 -1.00 -0.89 20.63
N GLY A 180 -2.06 -0.10 20.84
CA GLY A 180 -2.00 1.29 21.29
C GLY A 180 -2.34 2.32 20.22
N TRP A 181 -2.78 1.88 19.03
CA TRP A 181 -3.32 2.77 18.01
C TRP A 181 -4.66 3.31 18.48
N ARG A 182 -4.86 4.60 18.37
CA ARG A 182 -6.18 5.19 18.39
C ARG A 182 -6.34 6.07 17.16
N GLU A 183 -7.58 6.28 16.74
CA GLU A 183 -7.88 7.15 15.60
C GLU A 183 -7.34 8.59 15.77
N ASP A 184 -7.04 8.98 17.02
CA ASP A 184 -6.41 10.24 17.45
C ASP A 184 -4.90 10.14 17.79
N VAL A 185 -4.29 8.94 17.83
CA VAL A 185 -2.88 8.72 18.23
C VAL A 185 -2.26 7.50 17.52
N PRO A 186 -1.21 7.65 16.69
CA PRO A 186 -0.55 6.51 16.04
C PRO A 186 0.32 5.67 16.98
N MET A 187 0.62 4.47 16.48
CA MET A 187 1.37 3.38 17.11
C MET A 187 2.87 3.63 17.28
N GLN A 188 3.49 2.96 18.27
CA GLN A 188 4.93 2.64 18.27
C GLN A 188 5.19 1.26 17.64
N GLN A 189 6.21 1.16 16.77
CA GLN A 189 6.51 -0.02 15.94
C GLN A 189 6.66 -1.36 16.71
N VAL A 190 6.07 -2.44 16.16
CA VAL A 190 6.53 -3.82 16.37
C VAL A 190 6.34 -4.64 15.08
N GLN A 191 7.45 -5.10 14.52
CA GLN A 191 7.60 -5.92 13.30
C GLN A 191 7.13 -7.37 13.49
N ALA A 192 6.64 -7.99 12.40
CA ALA A 192 6.17 -9.37 12.36
C ALA A 192 7.19 -10.28 11.65
N ARG A 193 7.57 -11.39 12.30
CA ARG A 193 8.41 -12.48 11.75
C ARG A 193 7.65 -13.79 11.92
N ALA A 194 7.05 -14.31 10.85
CA ALA A 194 6.67 -15.73 10.76
C ALA A 194 6.28 -16.15 9.33
N SER A 195 5.63 -15.29 8.54
CA SER A 195 5.24 -15.59 7.13
C SER A 195 6.33 -15.29 6.09
N GLU A 196 7.35 -14.55 6.49
CA GLU A 196 8.47 -14.10 5.66
C GLU A 196 9.37 -15.27 5.21
N ALA A 197 9.49 -16.32 6.02
CA ALA A 197 10.45 -17.40 5.80
C ALA A 197 10.08 -18.36 4.65
N GLU A 198 8.79 -18.58 4.40
CA GLU A 198 8.32 -19.43 3.30
C GLU A 198 8.34 -18.69 1.96
N ALA A 199 7.93 -17.40 1.94
CA ALA A 199 8.08 -16.52 0.79
C ALA A 199 9.56 -16.32 0.41
N LEU A 200 10.45 -16.13 1.40
CA LEU A 200 11.90 -16.02 1.14
C LEU A 200 12.47 -17.25 0.43
N ARG A 201 11.89 -18.44 0.64
CA ARG A 201 12.42 -19.67 0.03
C ARG A 201 12.20 -19.68 -1.48
N GLY A 202 10.99 -19.35 -1.94
CA GLY A 202 10.67 -19.25 -3.38
C GLY A 202 11.44 -18.12 -4.07
N ILE A 203 11.59 -16.99 -3.37
CA ILE A 203 12.42 -15.86 -3.81
C ILE A 203 13.88 -16.29 -4.02
N LYS A 204 14.47 -17.04 -3.09
CA LYS A 204 15.88 -17.47 -3.17
C LYS A 204 16.17 -18.41 -4.34
N GLU A 205 15.19 -19.23 -4.72
CA GLU A 205 15.31 -20.08 -5.90
C GLU A 205 15.29 -19.24 -7.19
N LEU A 206 14.35 -18.28 -7.29
CA LEU A 206 14.29 -17.31 -8.39
C LEU A 206 15.61 -16.53 -8.53
N GLU A 207 16.19 -16.04 -7.43
CA GLU A 207 17.47 -15.31 -7.42
C GLU A 207 18.62 -16.08 -8.10
N SER A 208 18.60 -17.41 -8.00
CA SER A 208 19.66 -18.29 -8.51
C SER A 208 19.39 -18.87 -9.90
N ALA A 209 18.19 -18.68 -10.46
CA ALA A 209 17.73 -19.33 -11.69
C ALA A 209 18.55 -18.98 -12.93
N ALA A 210 18.86 -19.96 -13.79
CA ALA A 210 19.76 -19.78 -14.94
C ALA A 210 19.27 -18.76 -15.98
N ALA A 211 17.96 -18.54 -16.07
CA ALA A 211 17.34 -17.53 -16.90
C ALA A 211 16.12 -16.94 -16.20
N TRP A 212 15.80 -15.70 -16.53
CA TRP A 212 14.62 -14.98 -16.05
C TRP A 212 13.76 -14.50 -17.21
N SER A 213 12.47 -14.41 -16.97
CA SER A 213 11.47 -13.88 -17.90
C SER A 213 10.70 -12.74 -17.25
N ILE A 214 10.24 -11.82 -18.09
CA ILE A 214 9.44 -10.67 -17.70
C ILE A 214 8.11 -10.73 -18.41
N ALA A 215 7.04 -10.59 -17.62
CA ALA A 215 5.69 -10.51 -18.15
C ALA A 215 4.93 -9.29 -17.60
N ASN A 216 3.92 -8.86 -18.35
CA ASN A 216 3.02 -7.77 -17.95
C ASN A 216 3.77 -6.47 -17.60
N ALA A 217 4.85 -6.17 -18.32
CA ALA A 217 5.64 -4.98 -18.06
C ALA A 217 4.86 -3.72 -18.49
N THR A 218 4.68 -2.76 -17.59
CA THR A 218 4.09 -1.45 -17.88
C THR A 218 5.02 -0.33 -17.49
N ARG A 219 5.09 0.70 -18.31
CA ARG A 219 5.86 1.91 -18.06
C ARG A 219 4.99 3.13 -18.29
N TYR A 220 4.87 3.99 -17.29
CA TYR A 220 4.10 5.23 -17.42
C TYR A 220 4.63 6.33 -16.51
N TYR A 221 4.25 7.56 -16.82
CA TYR A 221 4.56 8.73 -16.02
C TYR A 221 3.40 9.07 -15.10
N ASN A 222 3.70 9.24 -13.82
CA ASN A 222 2.79 9.82 -12.85
C ASN A 222 3.16 11.29 -12.69
N SER A 223 2.28 12.17 -13.17
CA SER A 223 2.47 13.63 -13.12
C SER A 223 2.37 14.21 -11.71
N ASP A 224 1.57 13.60 -10.84
CA ASP A 224 1.36 14.08 -9.46
C ASP A 224 2.66 14.02 -8.66
N PHE A 225 3.47 12.99 -8.91
CA PHE A 225 4.76 12.78 -8.24
C PHE A 225 5.97 13.12 -9.10
N SER A 226 5.77 13.50 -10.35
CA SER A 226 6.84 13.59 -11.36
C SER A 226 7.72 12.35 -11.39
N THR A 227 7.12 11.16 -11.44
CA THR A 227 7.83 9.87 -11.38
C THR A 227 7.53 9.01 -12.58
N VAL A 228 8.53 8.28 -13.08
CA VAL A 228 8.30 7.12 -13.93
C VAL A 228 8.02 5.92 -13.04
N ILE A 229 6.93 5.21 -13.34
CA ILE A 229 6.58 3.93 -12.73
C ILE A 229 6.82 2.85 -13.76
N LEU A 230 7.64 1.86 -13.38
CA LEU A 230 7.89 0.64 -14.16
C LEU A 230 7.45 -0.55 -13.31
N GLN A 231 6.46 -1.28 -13.81
CA GLN A 231 5.86 -2.41 -13.11
C GLN A 231 5.95 -3.65 -13.98
N PHE A 232 6.30 -4.80 -13.41
CA PHE A 232 6.38 -6.05 -14.17
C PHE A 232 6.35 -7.27 -13.25
N ARG A 233 6.06 -8.43 -13.82
CA ARG A 233 6.23 -9.73 -13.16
C ARG A 233 7.56 -10.34 -13.58
N LEU A 234 8.40 -10.69 -12.62
CA LEU A 234 9.65 -11.41 -12.84
C LEU A 234 9.46 -12.88 -12.43
N PHE A 235 9.86 -13.80 -13.28
CA PHE A 235 9.69 -15.22 -13.03
C PHE A 235 10.75 -16.06 -13.73
N ALA A 236 10.84 -17.31 -13.32
CA ALA A 236 11.55 -18.37 -14.02
C ALA A 236 10.65 -19.62 -13.98
N GLU A 237 10.69 -20.46 -15.01
CA GLU A 237 9.64 -21.45 -15.35
C GLU A 237 8.99 -22.16 -14.16
N ASP A 238 9.80 -22.81 -13.33
CA ASP A 238 9.33 -23.66 -12.22
C ASP A 238 9.27 -22.94 -10.87
N TYR A 239 9.52 -21.63 -10.83
CA TYR A 239 9.68 -20.87 -9.60
C TYR A 239 8.57 -19.87 -9.38
N GLU A 240 8.38 -19.50 -8.12
CA GLU A 240 7.46 -18.45 -7.72
C GLU A 240 7.84 -17.12 -8.38
N SER A 241 6.85 -16.43 -8.95
CA SER A 241 7.07 -15.14 -9.59
C SER A 241 6.96 -14.02 -8.58
N ILE A 242 7.81 -13.00 -8.70
CA ILE A 242 7.66 -11.76 -7.93
C ILE A 242 7.01 -10.67 -8.77
N ASN A 243 6.17 -9.85 -8.14
CA ASN A 243 5.72 -8.60 -8.72
C ASN A 243 6.70 -7.50 -8.35
N CYS A 244 7.10 -6.73 -9.35
CA CYS A 244 8.07 -5.67 -9.18
C CYS A 244 7.45 -4.33 -9.55
N VAL A 245 7.52 -3.38 -8.63
CA VAL A 245 7.23 -1.97 -8.90
C VAL A 245 8.47 -1.14 -8.61
N VAL A 246 8.88 -0.36 -9.61
CA VAL A 246 9.99 0.57 -9.54
C VAL A 246 9.42 1.98 -9.73
N VAL A 247 9.73 2.86 -8.78
CA VAL A 247 9.32 4.27 -8.81
C VAL A 247 10.57 5.12 -8.86
N SER A 248 10.75 5.87 -9.95
CA SER A 248 11.91 6.74 -10.13
C SER A 248 11.47 8.19 -10.32
N ALA A 249 11.94 9.09 -9.46
CA ALA A 249 11.69 10.52 -9.60
C ALA A 249 12.39 11.06 -10.85
N VAL A 250 11.65 11.82 -11.66
CA VAL A 250 12.15 12.47 -12.87
C VAL A 250 12.53 13.90 -12.51
N PRO A 251 13.78 14.33 -12.75
CA PRO A 251 14.16 15.72 -12.57
C PRO A 251 13.27 16.65 -13.41
N ALA A 252 12.91 17.82 -12.88
CA ALA A 252 12.02 18.77 -13.56
C ALA A 252 12.53 19.21 -14.96
N THR A 253 13.84 19.14 -15.19
CA THR A 253 14.48 19.48 -16.47
C THR A 253 14.56 18.30 -17.45
N ALA A 254 14.14 17.10 -17.05
CA ALA A 254 14.26 15.89 -17.85
C ALA A 254 12.93 15.52 -18.53
N ASP A 255 13.02 15.01 -19.76
CA ASP A 255 11.89 14.37 -20.42
C ASP A 255 11.76 12.93 -19.91
N TRP A 256 10.65 12.59 -19.26
CA TRP A 256 10.39 11.25 -18.74
C TRP A 256 10.45 10.16 -19.82
N LYS A 257 10.16 10.51 -21.09
CA LYS A 257 10.23 9.59 -22.23
C LYS A 257 11.66 9.16 -22.54
N ARG A 258 12.64 10.00 -22.18
CA ARG A 258 14.07 9.80 -22.42
C ARG A 258 14.85 9.51 -21.14
N TYR A 259 14.19 9.64 -20.00
CA TYR A 259 14.80 9.48 -18.69
C TYR A 259 15.26 8.04 -18.46
N SER A 260 16.48 7.92 -17.94
CA SER A 260 17.12 6.66 -17.59
C SER A 260 17.48 6.69 -16.11
N PHE A 261 17.39 5.56 -15.43
CA PHE A 261 17.74 5.43 -14.02
C PHE A 261 18.54 4.16 -13.77
N TYR A 262 19.28 4.14 -12.66
CA TYR A 262 20.13 3.02 -12.29
C TYR A 262 19.79 2.51 -10.89
N SER A 263 19.85 1.19 -10.72
CA SER A 263 19.83 0.48 -9.43
C SER A 263 18.72 0.89 -8.46
N HIS A 264 17.50 1.13 -8.96
CA HIS A 264 16.35 1.34 -8.09
C HIS A 264 15.84 0.02 -7.54
N ASN A 265 15.29 0.05 -6.32
CA ASN A 265 14.77 -1.16 -5.69
C ASN A 265 13.42 -1.56 -6.30
N CYS A 266 13.26 -2.87 -6.42
CA CYS A 266 11.99 -3.54 -6.67
C CYS A 266 11.18 -3.56 -5.37
N LEU A 267 9.91 -3.12 -5.43
CA LEU A 267 9.03 -3.04 -4.28
C LEU A 267 7.85 -4.00 -4.42
N PRO A 268 7.27 -4.53 -3.32
CA PRO A 268 7.60 -4.21 -1.92
C PRO A 268 8.45 -5.25 -1.17
N GLU A 269 8.62 -6.45 -1.72
CA GLU A 269 8.96 -7.63 -0.91
C GLU A 269 10.46 -7.95 -0.83
N VAL A 270 11.30 -7.52 -1.79
CA VAL A 270 12.71 -7.95 -1.87
C VAL A 270 13.56 -6.93 -2.63
N PRO A 271 14.79 -6.55 -2.18
CA PRO A 271 15.59 -5.51 -2.80
C PRO A 271 16.29 -5.97 -4.10
N TRP A 272 15.55 -6.56 -5.03
CA TRP A 272 16.03 -6.70 -6.42
C TRP A 272 16.33 -5.31 -6.96
N HIS A 273 17.36 -5.19 -7.78
CA HIS A 273 17.78 -3.91 -8.32
C HIS A 273 17.48 -3.83 -9.80
N VAL A 274 16.83 -2.74 -10.19
CA VAL A 274 16.35 -2.50 -11.55
C VAL A 274 16.96 -1.22 -12.07
N SER A 275 17.47 -1.26 -13.30
CA SER A 275 17.94 -0.10 -14.05
C SER A 275 17.20 -0.02 -15.37
N TRP A 276 16.95 1.19 -15.86
CA TRP A 276 16.32 1.44 -17.13
C TRP A 276 17.18 2.40 -17.96
N GLY A 277 17.49 1.98 -19.19
CA GLY A 277 18.19 2.80 -20.17
C GLY A 277 17.32 3.04 -21.40
N TYR A 278 17.28 4.28 -21.88
CA TYR A 278 16.62 4.65 -23.13
C TYR A 278 17.63 4.93 -24.24
N ASN A 279 17.30 4.48 -25.46
CA ASN A 279 18.06 4.78 -26.67
C ASN A 279 17.15 5.47 -27.71
N GLU A 280 17.43 6.75 -27.93
CA GLU A 280 16.68 7.64 -28.82
C GLU A 280 16.66 7.19 -30.28
N ARG A 281 17.72 6.54 -30.78
CA ARG A 281 17.82 6.21 -32.21
C ARG A 281 16.78 5.21 -32.68
N ARG A 282 16.31 4.34 -31.78
CA ARG A 282 15.38 3.24 -32.09
C ARG A 282 14.07 3.34 -31.32
N ASP A 283 13.90 4.39 -30.54
CA ASP A 283 12.87 4.44 -29.49
C ASP A 283 12.86 3.14 -28.65
N SER A 284 14.04 2.68 -28.26
CA SER A 284 14.20 1.39 -27.58
C SER A 284 14.57 1.58 -26.11
N GLY A 285 14.08 0.70 -25.25
CA GLY A 285 14.37 0.66 -23.82
C GLY A 285 15.04 -0.64 -23.43
N VAL A 286 16.02 -0.58 -22.54
CA VAL A 286 16.67 -1.75 -21.95
C VAL A 286 16.53 -1.68 -20.44
N MET A 287 15.90 -2.71 -19.87
CA MET A 287 15.88 -2.93 -18.43
C MET A 287 16.97 -3.90 -18.04
N THR A 288 17.71 -3.58 -16.99
CA THR A 288 18.65 -4.49 -16.33
C THR A 288 18.07 -4.86 -14.97
N VAL A 289 17.99 -6.15 -14.67
CA VAL A 289 17.52 -6.66 -13.38
C VAL A 289 18.68 -7.39 -12.71
N MET A 290 18.92 -7.11 -11.43
CA MET A 290 19.91 -7.80 -10.60
C MET A 290 19.23 -8.40 -9.37
N ASN A 291 19.70 -9.58 -8.96
CA ASN A 291 19.24 -10.19 -7.71
C ASN A 291 19.70 -9.37 -6.48
N PRO A 292 19.12 -9.59 -5.30
CA PRO A 292 19.38 -8.82 -4.09
C PRO A 292 20.86 -8.72 -3.70
N ASP A 293 21.59 -9.83 -3.82
CA ASP A 293 23.02 -9.87 -3.51
C ASP A 293 23.90 -9.26 -4.62
N ARG A 294 23.31 -8.81 -5.72
CA ARG A 294 24.00 -8.27 -6.91
C ARG A 294 25.06 -9.22 -7.45
N THR A 295 24.80 -10.51 -7.37
CA THR A 295 25.69 -11.57 -7.87
C THR A 295 25.27 -12.06 -9.25
N ARG A 296 24.05 -11.72 -9.70
CA ARG A 296 23.48 -12.14 -10.99
C ARG A 296 22.70 -11.01 -11.63
N VAL A 297 22.76 -10.95 -12.95
CA VAL A 297 22.12 -9.90 -13.76
C VAL A 297 21.54 -10.47 -15.06
N ALA A 298 20.42 -9.92 -15.52
CA ALA A 298 19.89 -10.14 -16.86
C ALA A 298 19.42 -8.81 -17.48
N TRP A 299 19.33 -8.79 -18.82
CA TRP A 299 18.91 -7.63 -19.60
C TRP A 299 17.66 -7.97 -20.40
N PHE A 300 16.74 -7.03 -20.50
CA PHE A 300 15.47 -7.17 -21.21
C PHE A 300 15.28 -5.93 -22.08
N GLY A 301 14.96 -6.11 -23.36
CA GLY A 301 14.92 -5.03 -24.33
C GLY A 301 13.58 -4.97 -25.04
N TRP A 302 13.15 -3.74 -25.34
CA TRP A 302 11.93 -3.44 -26.08
C TRP A 302 12.21 -2.34 -27.11
N ASP A 303 11.49 -2.38 -28.21
CA ASP A 303 11.42 -1.31 -29.20
C ASP A 303 10.11 -0.53 -29.06
N ASN A 304 10.06 0.70 -29.57
CA ASN A 304 8.89 1.61 -29.55
C ASN A 304 8.32 1.87 -28.14
N VAL A 305 9.19 2.00 -27.14
CA VAL A 305 8.80 2.06 -25.72
C VAL A 305 8.02 3.31 -25.34
N ASN A 306 8.03 4.36 -26.17
CA ASN A 306 7.27 5.59 -25.92
C ASN A 306 5.92 5.60 -26.64
N GLY A 307 5.63 4.59 -27.47
CA GLY A 307 4.34 4.43 -28.15
C GLY A 307 3.27 3.75 -27.28
N ASN A 308 3.66 2.97 -26.27
CA ASN A 308 2.74 2.15 -25.48
C ASN A 308 3.07 2.18 -23.98
N LYS A 309 2.02 2.15 -23.15
CA LYS A 309 2.16 1.94 -21.69
C LYS A 309 2.48 0.49 -21.35
N GLN A 310 1.88 -0.46 -22.08
CA GLN A 310 2.16 -1.88 -21.96
C GLN A 310 3.33 -2.25 -22.88
N LEU A 311 4.30 -2.96 -22.33
CA LEU A 311 5.42 -3.54 -23.05
C LEU A 311 5.17 -5.05 -23.21
N ASP A 312 5.74 -5.62 -24.26
CA ASP A 312 5.63 -7.06 -24.56
C ASP A 312 6.36 -7.91 -23.51
N ASP A 313 5.95 -9.17 -23.38
CA ASP A 313 6.67 -10.14 -22.55
C ASP A 313 8.04 -10.47 -23.19
N VAL A 314 9.08 -10.58 -22.36
CA VAL A 314 10.47 -10.80 -22.83
C VAL A 314 11.15 -11.88 -22.00
N GLY A 315 11.87 -12.77 -22.68
CA GLY A 315 12.63 -13.85 -22.08
C GLY A 315 12.12 -15.23 -22.54
N PRO A 316 12.70 -16.32 -21.99
CA PRO A 316 13.72 -16.32 -20.96
C PRO A 316 15.07 -15.77 -21.45
N ASN A 317 15.68 -14.91 -20.64
CA ASN A 317 17.02 -14.37 -20.90
C ASN A 317 18.01 -14.91 -19.87
N ASP A 318 19.17 -15.35 -20.38
CA ASP A 318 20.23 -15.90 -19.54
C ASP A 318 20.72 -14.86 -18.53
N THR A 319 20.96 -15.35 -17.33
CA THR A 319 21.47 -14.55 -16.22
C THR A 319 22.98 -14.75 -16.11
N GLN A 320 23.71 -13.65 -16.01
CA GLN A 320 25.17 -13.64 -15.93
C GLN A 320 25.62 -13.44 -14.49
N ARG A 321 26.66 -14.17 -14.07
CA ARG A 321 27.31 -13.92 -12.78
C ARG A 321 28.12 -12.64 -12.85
N VAL A 322 27.95 -11.79 -11.85
CA VAL A 322 28.72 -10.55 -11.67
C VAL A 322 29.42 -10.60 -10.33
N THR A 323 30.65 -10.08 -10.29
CA THR A 323 31.36 -9.90 -9.03
C THR A 323 30.85 -8.61 -8.39
N PRO A 324 30.37 -8.62 -7.14
CA PRO A 324 29.99 -7.38 -6.48
C PRO A 324 31.21 -6.47 -6.41
N THR A 325 31.22 -5.40 -7.19
CA THR A 325 32.21 -4.34 -6.99
C THR A 325 31.87 -3.66 -5.69
N SER A 326 32.78 -3.74 -4.72
CA SER A 326 32.75 -2.95 -3.50
C SER A 326 32.60 -1.48 -3.87
N VAL A 327 31.44 -0.89 -3.57
CA VAL A 327 31.23 0.56 -3.54
C VAL A 327 31.34 0.99 -2.09
#